data_AF-A0A9W6I389-F1
#
_entry.id   AF-A0A9W6I389-F1
#
_cell.length_a   1.000
_cell.length_b   1.000
_cell.length_c   1.000
_cell.angle_alpha   90.00
_cell.angle_beta   90.00
_cell.angle_gamma   90.00
#
_symmetry.space_group_name_H-M   'P 1'
#
loop_
_entity.id
_entity.type
_entity.pdbx_description
1 polymer ?
#
loop_
_entity_poly.entity_id
_entity_poly.type
_entity_poly.pdbx_seq_one_letter_code
_entity_poly.pdbx_strand_id
1 'polypeptide(L)'
;MPVGITKQADTVQNLWNGSWIAALATGVVVWGLILWSVAFHRKRKNSKETLPPQVRYNLPIEILYTVVPIIMVGVFFFFTARDQNYVNTLSGHPDVKVKVEGFQWSWRFTTDYNGKKVEVVGKPASDYTGGPQLVLPVGKKIEFDLVSPDVIHSFWVPSFHFKRDVIPGVTNKFEVDTLDKPAVYAGRCAELCGTDHSRMLFSVKLVPQAEFDQYIASQAGAQ
;
A
#
# COMPACT_ATOMS: atom_id res chain seq x y z
N MET A 1 0.69 -4.87 -9.73
CA MET A 1 1.39 -4.33 -8.53
C MET A 1 2.71 -5.09 -8.38
N PRO A 2 3.70 -4.58 -7.63
CA PRO A 2 4.90 -5.35 -7.29
C PRO A 2 4.54 -6.69 -6.65
N VAL A 3 5.49 -7.62 -6.59
CA VAL A 3 5.28 -8.89 -5.88
C VAL A 3 5.14 -8.59 -4.38
N GLY A 4 4.03 -9.04 -3.78
CA GLY A 4 3.78 -8.96 -2.35
C GLY A 4 4.72 -9.87 -1.56
N ILE A 5 5.34 -9.34 -0.50
CA ILE A 5 6.32 -10.07 0.33
C ILE A 5 5.91 -10.20 1.79
N THR A 6 4.66 -9.84 2.10
CA THR A 6 4.05 -10.00 3.42
C THR A 6 2.64 -10.56 3.28
N LYS A 7 2.10 -11.17 4.34
CA LYS A 7 0.68 -11.61 4.33
C LYS A 7 -0.30 -10.44 4.19
N GLN A 8 0.05 -9.29 4.74
CA GLN A 8 -0.70 -8.05 4.59
C GLN A 8 -0.74 -7.63 3.11
N ALA A 9 0.37 -7.78 2.38
CA ALA A 9 0.43 -7.48 0.96
C ALA A 9 -0.53 -8.33 0.14
N ASP A 10 -0.67 -9.62 0.46
CA ASP A 10 -1.60 -10.53 -0.21
C ASP A 10 -3.06 -10.13 0.07
N THR A 11 -3.37 -9.71 1.29
CA THR A 11 -4.71 -9.21 1.66
C THR A 11 -5.06 -7.96 0.85
N VAL A 12 -4.15 -6.97 0.82
CA VAL A 12 -4.34 -5.73 0.04
C VAL A 12 -4.46 -6.05 -1.46
N GLN A 13 -3.66 -6.99 -1.98
CA GLN A 13 -3.70 -7.41 -3.38
C GLN A 13 -5.04 -8.06 -3.75
N ASN A 14 -5.61 -8.89 -2.88
CA ASN A 14 -6.91 -9.52 -3.09
C ASN A 14 -8.05 -8.48 -3.11
N LEU A 15 -8.04 -7.55 -2.15
CA LEU A 15 -9.02 -6.47 -2.12
C LEU A 15 -8.91 -5.58 -3.37
N TRP A 16 -7.70 -5.21 -3.77
CA TRP A 16 -7.44 -4.45 -4.99
C TRP A 16 -7.99 -5.15 -6.23
N ASN A 17 -7.67 -6.44 -6.41
CA ASN A 17 -8.15 -7.21 -7.56
C ASN A 17 -9.67 -7.30 -7.59
N GLY A 18 -10.31 -7.58 -6.45
CA GLY A 18 -11.77 -7.60 -6.34
C GLY A 18 -12.40 -6.25 -6.70
N SER A 19 -11.80 -5.16 -6.22
CA SER A 19 -12.24 -3.78 -6.51
C SER A 19 -12.18 -3.47 -8.01
N TRP A 20 -11.08 -3.83 -8.68
CA TRP A 20 -10.92 -3.61 -10.10
C TRP A 20 -11.87 -4.47 -10.94
N ILE A 21 -12.10 -5.72 -10.54
CA ILE A 21 -13.08 -6.59 -11.21
C ILE A 21 -14.48 -5.97 -11.12
N ALA A 22 -14.89 -5.52 -9.93
CA ALA A 22 -16.18 -4.85 -9.73
C ALA A 22 -16.28 -3.55 -10.56
N ALA A 23 -15.25 -2.71 -10.52
CA ALA A 23 -15.22 -1.46 -11.29
C ALA A 23 -15.27 -1.71 -12.81
N LEU A 24 -14.54 -2.71 -13.30
CA LEU A 24 -14.57 -3.10 -14.72
C LEU A 24 -15.93 -3.67 -15.12
N ALA A 25 -16.57 -4.48 -14.27
CA ALA A 25 -17.91 -5.00 -14.54
C ALA A 25 -18.92 -3.86 -14.67
N THR A 26 -18.91 -2.89 -13.73
CA THR A 26 -19.74 -1.69 -13.82
C THR A 26 -19.40 -0.87 -15.08
N GLY A 27 -18.11 -0.68 -15.38
CA GLY A 27 -17.64 0.03 -16.56
C GLY A 27 -18.13 -0.59 -17.86
N VAL A 28 -18.07 -1.92 -18.00
CA VAL A 28 -18.57 -2.66 -19.17
C VAL A 28 -20.08 -2.48 -19.34
N VAL A 29 -20.86 -2.50 -18.24
CA VAL A 29 -22.30 -2.22 -18.32
C VAL A 29 -22.56 -0.81 -18.82
N VAL A 30 -21.89 0.20 -18.24
CA VAL A 30 -22.06 1.61 -18.63
C VAL A 30 -21.64 1.83 -20.09
N TRP A 31 -20.46 1.36 -20.48
CA TRP A 31 -19.99 1.47 -21.87
C TRP A 31 -20.89 0.71 -22.84
N GLY A 32 -21.38 -0.46 -22.46
CA GLY A 32 -22.33 -1.24 -23.25
C GLY A 32 -23.62 -0.46 -23.51
N LEU A 33 -24.20 0.16 -22.48
CA LEU A 33 -25.40 0.98 -22.60
C LEU A 33 -25.17 2.23 -23.46
N ILE A 34 -24.02 2.91 -23.29
CA ILE A 34 -23.64 4.08 -24.10
C ILE A 34 -23.49 3.68 -25.57
N LEU A 35 -22.71 2.63 -25.86
CA LEU A 35 -22.47 2.15 -27.22
C LEU A 35 -23.76 1.65 -27.87
N TRP A 36 -24.62 0.97 -27.12
CA TRP A 36 -25.94 0.57 -27.58
C TRP A 36 -26.80 1.78 -27.93
N SER A 37 -26.84 2.80 -27.07
CA SER A 37 -27.55 4.05 -27.35
C SER A 37 -27.05 4.71 -28.63
N VAL A 38 -25.73 4.85 -28.79
CA VAL A 38 -25.12 5.44 -30.00
C VAL A 38 -25.40 4.61 -31.26
N ALA A 39 -25.33 3.27 -31.18
CA ALA A 39 -25.50 2.42 -32.35
C ALA A 39 -26.96 2.33 -32.82
N PHE A 40 -27.89 2.17 -31.89
CA PHE A 40 -29.30 1.89 -32.17
C PHE A 40 -30.19 3.13 -32.20
N HIS A 41 -29.85 4.18 -31.44
CA HIS A 41 -30.65 5.41 -31.33
C HIS A 41 -30.06 6.62 -32.08
N ARG A 42 -29.00 6.46 -32.87
CA ARG A 42 -28.51 7.53 -33.77
C ARG A 42 -29.49 7.87 -34.90
N LYS A 43 -29.58 9.16 -35.26
CA LYS A 43 -30.30 9.63 -36.46
C LYS A 43 -29.64 9.06 -37.72
N ARG A 44 -30.41 8.41 -38.60
CA ARG A 44 -29.93 7.90 -39.90
C ARG A 44 -30.27 8.91 -40.99
N LYS A 45 -29.47 8.95 -42.07
CA LYS A 45 -29.61 9.94 -43.17
C LYS A 45 -31.01 9.95 -43.83
N ASN A 46 -31.71 8.82 -43.83
CA ASN A 46 -33.03 8.66 -44.47
C ASN A 46 -34.18 8.48 -43.46
N SER A 47 -33.98 8.87 -42.19
CA SER A 47 -35.01 8.81 -41.15
C SER A 47 -36.06 9.91 -41.36
N LYS A 48 -37.36 9.58 -41.18
CA LYS A 48 -38.42 10.60 -41.09
C LYS A 48 -38.14 11.58 -39.95
N GLU A 49 -38.46 12.85 -40.13
CA GLU A 49 -38.38 13.91 -39.11
C GLU A 49 -39.48 13.71 -38.05
N THR A 50 -39.34 12.66 -37.25
CA THR A 50 -40.20 12.37 -36.10
C THR A 50 -39.43 12.64 -34.82
N LEU A 51 -40.00 13.44 -33.91
CA LEU A 51 -39.41 13.68 -32.60
C LEU A 51 -39.43 12.39 -31.76
N PRO A 52 -38.39 12.12 -30.95
CA PRO A 52 -38.37 10.97 -30.05
C PRO A 52 -39.44 11.10 -28.96
N PRO A 53 -39.97 9.99 -28.43
CA PRO A 53 -40.91 10.01 -27.32
C PRO A 53 -40.37 10.78 -26.11
N GLN A 54 -41.17 11.68 -25.56
CA GLN A 54 -40.83 12.45 -24.36
C GLN A 54 -41.34 11.72 -23.13
N VAL A 55 -40.44 11.03 -22.41
CA VAL A 55 -40.73 10.36 -21.14
C VAL A 55 -40.09 11.14 -20.00
N ARG A 56 -40.83 11.39 -18.90
CA ARG A 56 -40.36 12.22 -17.77
C ARG A 56 -39.76 11.41 -16.62
N TYR A 57 -40.38 10.31 -16.22
CA TYR A 57 -39.92 9.50 -15.09
C TYR A 57 -40.26 8.02 -15.31
N ASN A 58 -39.46 7.14 -14.70
CA ASN A 58 -39.70 5.70 -14.65
C ASN A 58 -39.29 5.19 -13.27
N LEU A 59 -40.23 5.27 -12.32
CA LEU A 59 -39.97 4.98 -10.91
C LEU A 59 -39.27 3.63 -10.66
N PRO A 60 -39.64 2.50 -11.33
CA PRO A 60 -38.89 1.25 -11.22
C PRO A 60 -37.39 1.36 -11.57
N ILE A 61 -37.05 2.03 -12.68
CA ILE A 61 -35.65 2.22 -13.10
C ILE A 61 -34.92 3.16 -12.13
N GLU A 62 -35.61 4.19 -11.64
CA GLU A 62 -35.05 5.15 -10.69
C GLU A 62 -34.70 4.50 -9.35
N ILE A 63 -35.56 3.60 -8.86
CA ILE A 63 -35.26 2.78 -7.68
C ILE A 63 -34.07 1.86 -7.96
N LEU A 64 -34.03 1.21 -9.14
CA LEU A 64 -32.96 0.27 -9.50
C LEU A 64 -31.58 0.93 -9.46
N TYR A 65 -31.39 2.04 -10.20
CA TYR A 65 -30.07 2.70 -10.26
C TYR A 65 -29.70 3.44 -8.97
N THR A 66 -30.62 3.58 -8.01
CA THR A 66 -30.34 4.19 -6.71
C THR A 66 -29.95 3.12 -5.68
N VAL A 67 -30.75 2.06 -5.57
CA VAL A 67 -30.54 0.99 -4.60
C VAL A 67 -29.31 0.15 -4.94
N VAL A 68 -29.10 -0.17 -6.22
CA VAL A 68 -27.96 -1.02 -6.63
C VAL A 68 -26.61 -0.39 -6.24
N PRO A 69 -26.31 0.88 -6.56
CA PRO A 69 -25.07 1.51 -6.11
C PRO A 69 -24.91 1.59 -4.60
N ILE A 70 -25.98 1.83 -3.85
CA ILE A 70 -25.93 1.85 -2.37
C ILE A 70 -25.48 0.47 -1.84
N ILE A 71 -26.07 -0.61 -2.36
CA ILE A 71 -25.68 -1.98 -1.97
C ILE A 71 -24.23 -2.27 -2.38
N MET A 72 -23.83 -1.91 -3.61
CA MET A 72 -22.45 -2.11 -4.09
C MET A 72 -21.44 -1.40 -3.18
N VAL A 73 -21.70 -0.14 -2.83
CA VAL A 73 -20.84 0.63 -1.90
C VAL A 73 -20.83 -0.01 -0.51
N GLY A 74 -21.97 -0.45 0.00
CA GLY A 74 -22.06 -1.13 1.31
C GLY A 74 -21.21 -2.41 1.36
N VAL A 75 -21.28 -3.24 0.32
CA VAL A 75 -20.46 -4.46 0.20
C VAL A 75 -18.98 -4.10 0.11
N PHE A 76 -18.63 -3.11 -0.72
CA PHE A 76 -17.24 -2.67 -0.87
C PHE A 76 -16.67 -2.16 0.46
N PHE A 77 -17.41 -1.29 1.15
CA PHE A 77 -17.05 -0.76 2.46
C PHE A 77 -16.83 -1.87 3.50
N PHE A 78 -17.69 -2.89 3.54
CA PHE A 78 -17.54 -4.02 4.46
C PHE A 78 -16.19 -4.73 4.28
N PHE A 79 -15.82 -5.07 3.03
CA PHE A 79 -14.55 -5.71 2.75
C PHE A 79 -13.36 -4.80 3.06
N THR A 80 -13.43 -3.51 2.69
CA THR A 80 -12.40 -2.53 3.03
C THR A 80 -12.19 -2.42 4.53
N ALA A 81 -13.26 -2.27 5.32
CA ALA A 81 -13.15 -2.13 6.78
C ALA A 81 -12.57 -3.39 7.44
N ARG A 82 -13.00 -4.58 7.00
CA ARG A 82 -12.48 -5.86 7.48
C ARG A 82 -10.98 -5.98 7.24
N ASP A 83 -10.55 -5.76 6.00
CA ASP A 83 -9.16 -5.96 5.59
C ASP A 83 -8.26 -4.87 6.16
N GLN A 84 -8.74 -3.62 6.25
CA GLN A 84 -8.04 -2.52 6.92
C GLN A 84 -7.80 -2.82 8.40
N ASN A 85 -8.80 -3.34 9.12
CA ASN A 85 -8.64 -3.69 10.54
C ASN A 85 -7.60 -4.79 10.73
N TYR A 86 -7.62 -5.82 9.87
CA TYR A 86 -6.60 -6.86 9.88
C TYR A 86 -5.19 -6.30 9.66
N VAL A 87 -5.00 -5.49 8.61
CA VAL A 87 -3.68 -4.91 8.27
C VAL A 87 -3.15 -3.97 9.36
N ASN A 88 -4.03 -3.29 10.09
CA ASN A 88 -3.63 -2.40 11.19
C ASN A 88 -3.48 -3.08 12.56
N THR A 89 -3.73 -4.39 12.65
CA THR A 89 -3.60 -5.12 13.90
C THR A 89 -2.13 -5.24 14.30
N LEU A 90 -1.83 -4.95 15.57
CA LEU A 90 -0.53 -5.23 16.19
C LEU A 90 -0.66 -6.46 17.07
N SER A 91 0.28 -7.41 16.96
CA SER A 91 0.22 -8.63 17.76
C SER A 91 0.64 -8.42 19.22
N GLY A 92 1.41 -7.36 19.50
CA GLY A 92 2.03 -7.12 20.81
C GLY A 92 3.22 -8.04 21.12
N HIS A 93 3.51 -9.01 20.24
CA HIS A 93 4.57 -10.01 20.41
C HIS A 93 5.38 -10.19 19.10
N PRO A 94 5.97 -9.12 18.53
CA PRO A 94 6.73 -9.23 17.30
C PRO A 94 8.04 -10.01 17.52
N ASP A 95 8.51 -10.71 16.49
CA ASP A 95 9.81 -11.39 16.50
C ASP A 95 10.98 -10.38 16.43
N VAL A 96 10.78 -9.28 15.68
CA VAL A 96 11.77 -8.22 15.47
C VAL A 96 11.08 -6.87 15.60
N LYS A 97 11.73 -5.92 16.29
CA LYS A 97 11.28 -4.52 16.36
C LYS A 97 12.22 -3.64 15.57
N VAL A 98 11.66 -2.73 14.78
CA VAL A 98 12.42 -1.78 13.97
C VAL A 98 11.93 -0.38 14.26
N LYS A 99 12.80 0.45 14.83
CA LYS A 99 12.56 1.90 14.86
C LYS A 99 12.95 2.47 13.50
N VAL A 100 12.02 3.15 12.86
CA VAL A 100 12.24 3.87 11.61
C VAL A 100 12.17 5.36 11.91
N GLU A 101 13.29 6.04 11.73
CA GLU A 101 13.36 7.49 11.85
C GLU A 101 13.50 8.11 10.46
N GLY A 102 12.49 8.88 10.05
CA GLY A 102 12.55 9.70 8.83
C GLY A 102 13.02 11.11 9.17
N PHE A 103 14.14 11.55 8.58
CA PHE A 103 14.71 12.88 8.80
C PHE A 103 15.14 13.53 7.48
N GLN A 104 15.33 14.83 7.43
CA GLN A 104 15.76 15.55 6.23
C GLN A 104 17.24 15.24 5.90
N TRP A 105 17.58 14.57 4.79
CA TRP A 105 16.73 13.83 3.85
C TRP A 105 17.23 12.40 3.70
N SER A 106 17.05 11.59 4.74
CA SER A 106 17.30 10.15 4.72
C SER A 106 16.58 9.41 5.84
N TRP A 107 16.96 8.14 6.03
CA TRP A 107 16.35 7.22 6.99
C TRP A 107 17.40 6.73 7.98
N ARG A 108 17.00 6.58 9.24
CA ARG A 108 17.72 5.78 10.23
C ARG A 108 16.86 4.59 10.60
N PHE A 109 17.45 3.41 10.56
CA PHE A 109 16.82 2.17 11.02
C PHE A 109 17.55 1.66 12.24
N THR A 110 16.83 1.43 13.32
CA THR A 110 17.35 0.75 14.51
C THR A 110 16.59 -0.56 14.68
N THR A 111 17.26 -1.68 14.38
CA THR A 111 16.70 -3.02 14.54
C THR A 111 17.06 -3.55 15.92
N ASP A 112 16.04 -3.88 16.72
CA ASP A 112 16.16 -4.54 18.02
C ASP A 112 15.74 -6.01 17.88
N TYR A 113 16.69 -6.91 18.16
CA TYR A 113 16.49 -8.34 18.10
C TYR A 113 17.28 -9.04 19.21
N ASN A 114 16.59 -9.79 20.07
CA ASN A 114 17.17 -10.51 21.20
C ASN A 114 18.08 -9.64 22.09
N GLY A 115 17.70 -8.37 22.30
CA GLY A 115 18.45 -7.41 23.13
C GLY A 115 19.68 -6.82 22.44
N LYS A 116 19.99 -7.21 21.20
CA LYS A 116 21.01 -6.57 20.37
C LYS A 116 20.37 -5.50 19.50
N LYS A 117 21.06 -4.37 19.36
CA LYS A 117 20.63 -3.24 18.53
C LYS A 117 21.62 -3.01 17.41
N VAL A 118 21.10 -2.90 16.19
CA VAL A 118 21.87 -2.54 15.00
C VAL A 118 21.28 -1.27 14.43
N GLU A 119 22.13 -0.28 14.18
CA GLU A 119 21.72 1.00 13.62
C GLU A 119 22.33 1.19 12.22
N VAL A 120 21.48 1.58 11.27
CA VAL A 120 21.87 1.94 9.91
C VAL A 120 21.36 3.33 9.62
N VAL A 121 22.27 4.26 9.33
CA VAL A 121 21.94 5.65 8.99
C VAL A 121 22.26 5.92 7.52
N GLY A 122 21.28 6.45 6.80
CA GLY A 122 21.40 6.77 5.39
C GLY A 122 21.85 8.19 5.08
N LYS A 123 22.07 8.43 3.79
CA LYS A 123 22.17 9.74 3.15
C LYS A 123 21.25 9.77 1.92
N PRO A 124 20.93 10.93 1.35
CA PRO A 124 20.17 11.01 0.10
C PRO A 124 20.84 10.20 -1.02
N ALA A 125 20.08 9.33 -1.69
CA ALA A 125 20.58 8.41 -2.70
C ALA A 125 19.91 8.64 -4.06
N SER A 126 20.62 8.34 -5.15
CA SER A 126 20.07 8.37 -6.51
C SER A 126 19.31 7.09 -6.88
N ASP A 127 19.60 6.00 -6.18
CA ASP A 127 18.95 4.70 -6.33
C ASP A 127 18.73 4.06 -4.95
N TYR A 128 17.72 3.20 -4.82
CA TYR A 128 17.34 2.56 -3.56
C TYR A 128 18.42 1.62 -3.01
N THR A 129 19.27 1.05 -3.88
CA THR A 129 20.42 0.23 -3.46
C THR A 129 21.57 1.06 -2.90
N GLY A 130 21.65 2.36 -3.24
CA GLY A 130 22.62 3.30 -2.69
C GLY A 130 22.16 3.97 -1.39
N GLY A 131 20.91 3.75 -0.97
CA GLY A 131 20.36 4.23 0.29
C GLY A 131 20.70 3.31 1.47
N PRO A 132 20.24 3.64 2.70
CA PRO A 132 20.38 2.74 3.84
C PRO A 132 19.65 1.41 3.57
N GLN A 133 20.25 0.30 3.99
CA GLN A 133 19.68 -1.04 3.83
C GLN A 133 19.15 -1.54 5.18
N LEU A 134 17.85 -1.81 5.24
CA LEU A 134 17.19 -2.50 6.33
C LEU A 134 17.20 -4.01 6.07
N VAL A 135 17.91 -4.78 6.88
CA VAL A 135 17.93 -6.25 6.77
C VAL A 135 16.87 -6.83 7.71
N LEU A 136 16.03 -7.74 7.22
CA LEU A 136 14.98 -8.42 7.99
C LEU A 136 14.96 -9.92 7.70
N PRO A 137 14.57 -10.76 8.67
CA PRO A 137 14.40 -12.19 8.45
C PRO A 137 13.10 -12.48 7.68
N VAL A 138 13.12 -13.51 6.84
CA VAL A 138 11.91 -14.10 6.24
C VAL A 138 11.10 -14.90 7.25
N GLY A 139 9.78 -14.99 7.05
CA GLY A 139 8.89 -15.83 7.86
C GLY A 139 8.67 -15.32 9.28
N LYS A 140 8.85 -14.01 9.53
CA LYS A 140 8.83 -13.40 10.86
C LYS A 140 7.88 -12.22 10.96
N LYS A 141 7.41 -11.96 12.17
CA LYS A 141 6.61 -10.77 12.50
C LYS A 141 7.52 -9.60 12.82
N ILE A 142 7.40 -8.54 12.04
CA ILE A 142 8.21 -7.33 12.18
C ILE A 142 7.29 -6.18 12.58
N GLU A 143 7.52 -5.60 13.76
CA GLU A 143 6.86 -4.38 14.22
C GLU A 143 7.73 -3.17 13.88
N PHE A 144 7.11 -2.14 13.30
CA PHE A 144 7.75 -0.89 12.94
C PHE A 144 7.24 0.25 13.81
N ASP A 145 8.15 0.94 14.48
CA ASP A 145 7.90 2.16 15.23
C ASP A 145 8.41 3.36 14.43
N LEU A 146 7.50 4.19 13.93
CA LEU A 146 7.81 5.29 13.03
C LEU A 146 7.83 6.61 13.80
N VAL A 147 8.95 7.33 13.73
CA VAL A 147 9.10 8.66 14.33
C VAL A 147 9.86 9.59 13.40
N SER A 148 9.62 10.90 13.52
CA SER A 148 10.40 11.91 12.82
C SER A 148 10.84 13.00 13.79
N PRO A 149 12.10 13.50 13.70
CA PRO A 149 12.57 14.63 14.47
C PRO A 149 12.27 15.99 13.80
N ASP A 150 11.83 16.03 12.54
CA ASP A 150 11.74 17.27 11.76
C ASP A 150 10.38 17.50 11.08
N VAL A 151 10.16 16.93 9.90
CA VAL A 151 8.99 17.14 9.05
C VAL A 151 8.26 15.83 8.80
N ILE A 152 7.09 15.89 8.18
CA ILE A 152 6.36 14.68 7.83
C ILE A 152 7.11 13.95 6.70
N HIS A 153 7.26 12.63 6.88
CA HIS A 153 7.68 11.69 5.82
C HIS A 153 6.63 10.59 5.71
N SER A 154 6.82 9.62 4.80
CA SER A 154 5.99 8.41 4.78
C SER A 154 6.83 7.21 4.41
N PHE A 155 6.87 6.23 5.33
CA PHE A 155 7.63 5.01 5.14
C PHE A 155 6.84 4.09 4.23
N TRP A 156 7.35 3.88 3.01
CA TRP A 156 6.70 3.05 2.02
C TRP A 156 7.65 2.01 1.44
N VAL A 157 7.25 0.74 1.60
CA VAL A 157 7.84 -0.40 0.90
C VAL A 157 6.76 -0.91 -0.06
N PRO A 158 6.86 -0.62 -1.38
CA PRO A 158 5.87 -1.05 -2.36
C PRO A 158 5.55 -2.54 -2.31
N SER A 159 6.54 -3.40 -2.07
CA SER A 159 6.32 -4.85 -1.94
C SER A 159 5.58 -5.29 -0.66
N PHE A 160 5.44 -4.43 0.35
CA PHE A 160 4.53 -4.66 1.47
C PHE A 160 3.08 -4.31 1.12
N HIS A 161 2.83 -3.65 -0.01
CA HIS A 161 1.56 -2.97 -0.35
C HIS A 161 1.01 -2.10 0.80
N PHE A 162 1.92 -1.58 1.64
CA PHE A 162 1.56 -0.82 2.83
C PHE A 162 2.48 0.37 2.96
N LYS A 163 1.89 1.51 3.35
CA LYS A 163 2.61 2.72 3.73
C LYS A 163 2.02 3.27 5.01
N ARG A 164 2.86 3.96 5.78
CA ARG A 164 2.41 4.71 6.95
C ARG A 164 3.26 5.97 7.11
N ASP A 165 2.58 7.06 7.40
CA ASP A 165 3.22 8.35 7.57
C ASP A 165 4.04 8.40 8.86
N VAL A 166 5.16 9.08 8.77
CA VAL A 166 6.13 9.29 9.84
C VAL A 166 5.99 10.76 10.25
N ILE A 167 5.34 11.00 11.38
CA ILE A 167 4.85 12.33 11.74
C ILE A 167 5.58 12.82 13.00
N PRO A 168 6.17 14.03 12.99
CA PRO A 168 6.77 14.61 14.19
C PRO A 168 5.78 14.65 15.37
N GLY A 169 6.23 14.20 16.54
CA GLY A 169 5.40 14.16 17.75
C GLY A 169 4.38 13.02 17.84
N VAL A 170 4.27 12.15 16.81
CA VAL A 170 3.37 10.99 16.81
C VAL A 170 4.16 9.72 16.49
N THR A 171 4.19 8.77 17.43
CA THR A 171 4.75 7.44 17.15
C THR A 171 3.70 6.58 16.46
N ASN A 172 3.75 6.53 15.14
CA ASN A 172 2.93 5.59 14.37
C ASN A 172 3.54 4.19 14.43
N LYS A 173 2.69 3.16 14.42
CA LYS A 173 3.11 1.76 14.45
C LYS A 173 2.37 0.93 13.42
N PHE A 174 3.03 -0.07 12.87
CA PHE A 174 2.39 -1.14 12.10
C PHE A 174 3.22 -2.43 12.17
N GLU A 175 2.60 -3.55 11.84
CA GLU A 175 3.24 -4.87 11.84
C GLU A 175 3.08 -5.54 10.48
N VAL A 176 4.09 -6.31 10.06
CA VAL A 176 4.00 -7.19 8.89
C VAL A 176 4.50 -8.59 9.20
N ASP A 177 3.90 -9.58 8.53
CA ASP A 177 4.37 -10.96 8.51
C ASP A 177 5.18 -11.16 7.23
N THR A 178 6.51 -11.26 7.29
CA THR A 178 7.34 -11.47 6.10
C THR A 178 7.13 -12.87 5.52
N LEU A 179 7.14 -12.98 4.20
CA LEU A 179 7.07 -14.25 3.47
C LEU A 179 8.47 -14.77 3.13
N ASP A 180 8.57 -16.06 2.79
CA ASP A 180 9.82 -16.67 2.31
C ASP A 180 10.11 -16.28 0.85
N LYS A 181 10.52 -15.02 0.69
CA LYS A 181 10.94 -14.42 -0.58
C LYS A 181 12.24 -13.62 -0.35
N PRO A 182 13.39 -14.30 -0.19
CA PRO A 182 14.67 -13.60 -0.01
C PRO A 182 15.04 -12.79 -1.25
N ALA A 183 15.26 -11.49 -1.06
CA ALA A 183 15.67 -10.54 -2.11
C ALA A 183 15.91 -9.16 -1.51
N VAL A 184 16.35 -8.22 -2.35
CA VAL A 184 16.43 -6.80 -2.01
C VAL A 184 15.25 -6.08 -2.66
N TYR A 185 14.44 -5.42 -1.84
CA TYR A 185 13.25 -4.69 -2.23
C TYR A 185 13.44 -3.19 -2.08
N ALA A 186 12.85 -2.43 -2.99
CA ALA A 186 12.92 -0.97 -2.94
C ALA A 186 12.02 -0.42 -1.82
N GLY A 187 12.50 0.64 -1.18
CA GLY A 187 11.77 1.49 -0.27
C GLY A 187 11.98 2.95 -0.63
N ARG A 188 10.99 3.79 -0.35
CA ARG A 188 11.04 5.23 -0.67
C ARG A 188 10.16 6.05 0.26
N CYS A 189 10.45 7.35 0.36
CA CYS A 189 9.53 8.30 0.96
C CYS A 189 8.30 8.49 0.06
N ALA A 190 7.11 8.53 0.68
CA ALA A 190 5.82 8.69 -0.03
C ALA A 190 5.04 9.95 0.39
N GLU A 191 5.67 10.87 1.14
CA GLU A 191 5.09 12.16 1.55
C GLU A 191 6.11 13.27 1.33
N LEU A 192 5.69 14.40 0.76
CA LEU A 192 6.59 15.47 0.35
C LEU A 192 7.29 16.11 1.57
N CYS A 193 8.61 15.99 1.64
CA CYS A 193 9.41 16.37 2.82
C CYS A 193 10.54 17.39 2.53
N GLY A 194 10.49 18.04 1.37
CA GLY A 194 11.42 19.11 0.98
C GLY A 194 12.31 18.75 -0.22
N THR A 195 13.45 19.44 -0.33
CA THR A 195 14.28 19.50 -1.55
C THR A 195 14.75 18.14 -2.06
N ASP A 196 15.22 17.26 -1.18
CA ASP A 196 15.72 15.92 -1.54
C ASP A 196 14.67 14.81 -1.33
N HIS A 197 13.36 15.15 -1.32
CA HIS A 197 12.27 14.18 -1.12
C HIS A 197 12.39 12.95 -2.04
N SER A 198 12.65 13.16 -3.33
CA SER A 198 12.79 12.09 -4.33
C SER A 198 14.03 11.20 -4.12
N ARG A 199 14.99 11.64 -3.29
CA ARG A 199 16.25 10.94 -2.99
C ARG A 199 16.24 10.25 -1.63
N MET A 200 15.11 10.28 -0.92
CA MET A 200 14.90 9.51 0.31
C MET A 200 14.56 8.05 0.01
N LEU A 201 15.49 7.37 -0.65
CA LEU A 201 15.39 5.98 -1.07
C LEU A 201 16.12 5.08 -0.07
N PHE A 202 15.65 3.85 0.10
CA PHE A 202 16.26 2.84 0.97
C PHE A 202 15.96 1.45 0.42
N SER A 203 16.61 0.42 0.95
CA SER A 203 16.34 -0.96 0.57
C SER A 203 15.92 -1.81 1.76
N VAL A 204 15.07 -2.80 1.52
CA VAL A 204 14.74 -3.86 2.48
C VAL A 204 15.31 -5.17 1.96
N LYS A 205 16.29 -5.74 2.65
CA LYS A 205 16.88 -7.04 2.32
C LYS A 205 16.22 -8.11 3.18
N LEU A 206 15.43 -8.98 2.57
CA LEU A 206 14.90 -10.18 3.22
C LEU A 206 15.93 -11.31 3.11
N VAL A 207 16.26 -11.92 4.25
CA VAL A 207 17.28 -12.98 4.35
C VAL A 207 16.79 -14.15 5.20
N PRO A 208 17.35 -15.37 5.02
CA PRO A 208 17.12 -16.49 5.93
C PRO A 208 17.54 -16.17 7.37
N GLN A 209 16.92 -16.85 8.35
CA GLN A 209 17.17 -16.62 9.78
C GLN A 209 18.67 -16.68 10.14
N ALA A 210 19.41 -17.67 9.65
CA ALA A 210 20.84 -17.82 9.95
C ALA A 210 21.68 -16.63 9.47
N GLU A 211 21.37 -16.06 8.29
CA GLU A 211 22.05 -14.87 7.77
C GLU A 211 21.66 -13.63 8.59
N PHE A 212 20.39 -13.51 8.99
CA PHE A 212 19.95 -12.42 9.85
C PHE A 212 20.67 -12.45 11.22
N ASP A 213 20.77 -13.62 11.85
CA ASP A 213 21.45 -13.79 13.13
C ASP A 213 22.94 -13.40 13.02
N GLN A 214 23.59 -13.82 11.94
CA GLN A 214 24.97 -13.44 11.64
C GLN A 214 25.12 -11.93 11.42
N TYR A 215 24.20 -11.32 10.66
CA TYR A 215 24.18 -9.88 10.43
C TYR A 215 24.07 -9.11 11.75
N ILE A 216 23.10 -9.46 12.60
CA ILE A 216 22.90 -8.82 13.91
C ILE A 216 24.13 -8.98 14.80
N ALA A 217 24.74 -10.17 14.83
CA ALA A 217 25.94 -10.41 15.63
C ALA A 217 27.16 -9.61 15.14
N SER A 218 27.35 -9.49 13.82
CA SER A 218 28.50 -8.77 13.26
C SER A 218 28.43 -7.25 13.46
N GLN A 219 27.23 -6.67 13.36
CA GLN A 219 27.05 -5.23 13.47
C GLN A 219 26.98 -4.74 14.92
N ALA A 220 26.41 -5.55 15.83
CA ALA A 220 26.36 -5.20 17.25
C ALA A 220 27.74 -5.19 17.93
N GLY A 221 28.75 -5.88 17.36
CA GLY A 221 30.13 -5.87 17.84
C GLY A 221 31.02 -4.79 17.20
N ALA A 222 30.49 -3.99 16.27
CA ALA A 222 31.24 -2.95 15.56
C ALA A 222 31.04 -1.54 16.15
N GLN A 223 30.45 -1.43 17.35
CA GLN A 223 30.26 -0.19 18.10
C GLN A 223 31.33 0.00 19.17
#